data_AF-A0A418Y7P3-F1
#
_entry.id   AF-A0A418Y7P3-F1
#
_cell.length_a   1.000
_cell.length_b   1.000
_cell.length_c   1.000
_cell.angle_alpha   90.00
_cell.angle_beta   90.00
_cell.angle_gamma   90.00
#
_symmetry.space_group_name_H-M   'P 1'
#
loop_
_entity.id
_entity.type
_entity.pdbx_description
1 polymer ?
#
loop_
_entity_poly.entity_id
_entity_poly.type
_entity_poly.pdbx_seq_one_letter_code
_entity_poly.pdbx_strand_id
1 'polypeptide(L)'
;MKPIWIVDDDASIRWVLEKALARENLATRSFSNAPDALAALELETPQVLVSDIRMPGESGLELLQAVKEKCPGLPVIIITAYSDLDSAVAAFQGGAFEYLAKPFDIDKAVALIRRAQDESLRETSVEAGPADTPEILGQAPAMQEVFRAIGRLSQSNVTVLITGESGTGKELVARALHKHSPRASQPFIALNTAAIPKDLLESELFGHERGAFTGAQATRRGRFEQAENGTLFLDEIGDMPFDLQTRLLRVLSDGHFYRVGGHQPLKANVRVITATHQNLELRVREGMFREDLYHRLNVIRLRLPSLRERREDIPILTRHFLVQSARQLGVETKRMSEAAMAFLSSLELPGNVRQLENLCNWITVMAPGQTVEVKDLPPELAHGSGGGWDTVAQAPLELPMSSVASQAMAPARNGDWIDMLEMQAARMLSAGELEVMDVLGRQFESALIKTALKYTHGRKNDAAVRLGIGRNTITRKIAELGIGGAKDD
;
A
#
# COMPACT_ATOMS: atom_id res chain seq x y z
N MET A 1 42.57 -20.92 5.55
CA MET A 1 41.40 -20.20 4.99
C MET A 1 41.45 -18.79 5.52
N LYS A 2 41.18 -17.79 4.67
CA LYS A 2 41.10 -16.39 5.13
C LYS A 2 39.93 -16.28 6.12
N PRO A 3 40.08 -15.62 7.27
CA PRO A 3 39.04 -15.56 8.29
C PRO A 3 37.86 -14.66 7.86
N ILE A 4 36.71 -14.88 8.46
CA ILE A 4 35.57 -13.95 8.46
C ILE A 4 35.80 -12.95 9.58
N TRP A 5 35.66 -11.66 9.28
CA TRP A 5 35.80 -10.62 10.27
C TRP A 5 34.44 -10.18 10.81
N ILE A 6 34.35 -10.03 12.12
CA ILE A 6 33.13 -9.58 12.81
C ILE A 6 33.46 -8.30 13.58
N VAL A 7 32.79 -7.21 13.27
CA VAL A 7 32.98 -5.89 13.90
C VAL A 7 31.66 -5.48 14.53
N ASP A 8 31.57 -5.56 15.85
CA ASP A 8 30.35 -5.22 16.60
C ASP A 8 30.77 -4.82 18.02
N ASP A 9 30.22 -3.74 18.55
CA ASP A 9 30.53 -3.27 19.89
C ASP A 9 29.91 -4.17 20.97
N ASP A 10 28.82 -4.87 20.64
CA ASP A 10 28.19 -5.85 21.53
C ASP A 10 28.97 -7.17 21.55
N ALA A 11 29.64 -7.43 22.68
CA ALA A 11 30.37 -8.67 22.93
C ALA A 11 29.49 -9.93 22.84
N SER A 12 28.19 -9.82 23.15
CA SER A 12 27.23 -10.93 23.08
C SER A 12 27.03 -11.38 21.64
N ILE A 13 26.87 -10.42 20.73
CA ILE A 13 26.62 -10.69 19.31
C ILE A 13 27.87 -11.26 18.65
N ARG A 14 29.05 -10.70 18.97
CA ARG A 14 30.34 -11.28 18.54
C ARG A 14 30.49 -12.72 19.00
N TRP A 15 30.26 -12.98 20.28
CA TRP A 15 30.39 -14.34 20.84
C TRP A 15 29.43 -15.34 20.18
N VAL A 16 28.16 -14.95 19.97
CA VAL A 16 27.16 -15.81 19.33
C VAL A 16 27.56 -16.14 17.88
N LEU A 17 27.96 -15.13 17.10
CA LEU A 17 28.40 -15.32 15.71
C LEU A 17 29.68 -16.16 15.62
N GLU A 18 30.66 -15.91 16.48
CA GLU A 18 31.89 -16.73 16.56
C GLU A 18 31.58 -18.19 16.85
N LYS A 19 30.70 -18.48 17.83
CA LYS A 19 30.31 -19.85 18.16
C LYS A 19 29.55 -20.53 17.02
N ALA A 20 28.68 -19.80 16.34
CA ALA A 20 27.93 -20.33 15.20
C ALA A 20 28.84 -20.66 14.01
N LEU A 21 29.75 -19.75 13.65
CA LEU A 21 30.68 -19.93 12.54
C LEU A 21 31.73 -21.00 12.84
N ALA A 22 32.18 -21.12 14.10
CA ALA A 22 33.09 -22.19 14.52
C ALA A 22 32.46 -23.59 14.39
N ARG A 23 31.16 -23.75 14.63
CA ARG A 23 30.44 -25.03 14.40
C ARG A 23 30.48 -25.45 12.93
N GLU A 24 30.56 -24.50 12.02
CA GLU A 24 30.66 -24.72 10.58
C GLU A 24 32.12 -24.76 10.06
N ASN A 25 33.12 -24.86 10.95
CA ASN A 25 34.56 -24.84 10.65
C ASN A 25 35.03 -23.59 9.88
N LEU A 26 34.34 -22.45 10.07
CA LEU A 26 34.73 -21.18 9.49
C LEU A 26 35.62 -20.41 10.47
N ALA A 27 36.84 -20.06 10.05
CA ALA A 27 37.75 -19.28 10.89
C ALA A 27 37.23 -17.84 11.04
N THR A 28 37.21 -17.31 12.28
CA THR A 28 36.70 -15.97 12.58
C THR A 28 37.75 -15.13 13.30
N ARG A 29 37.69 -13.81 13.11
CA ARG A 29 38.41 -12.81 13.92
C ARG A 29 37.44 -11.68 14.25
N SER A 30 37.37 -11.28 15.51
CA SER A 30 36.42 -10.24 15.93
C SER A 30 37.11 -8.98 16.43
N PHE A 31 36.42 -7.86 16.24
CA PHE A 31 36.86 -6.52 16.60
C PHE A 31 35.70 -5.80 17.31
N SER A 32 36.02 -5.00 18.32
CA SER A 32 35.03 -4.23 19.08
C SER A 32 34.76 -2.84 18.51
N ASN A 33 35.52 -2.41 17.51
CA ASN A 33 35.41 -1.09 16.89
C ASN A 33 35.92 -1.12 15.43
N ALA A 34 35.52 -0.13 14.63
CA ALA A 34 35.93 0.03 13.24
C ALA A 34 37.43 0.33 13.04
N PRO A 35 38.09 1.20 13.84
CA PRO A 35 39.51 1.52 13.66
C PRO A 35 40.44 0.30 13.77
N ASP A 36 40.20 -0.59 14.73
CA ASP A 36 41.01 -1.80 14.90
C ASP A 36 40.84 -2.75 13.69
N ALA A 37 39.63 -2.81 13.13
CA ALA A 37 39.36 -3.59 11.93
C ALA A 37 40.05 -2.97 10.69
N LEU A 38 40.03 -1.64 10.54
CA LEU A 38 40.74 -0.94 9.47
C LEU A 38 42.25 -1.11 9.55
N ALA A 39 42.83 -0.99 10.74
CA ALA A 39 44.26 -1.22 10.96
C ALA A 39 44.66 -2.67 10.65
N ALA A 40 43.83 -3.64 11.03
CA ALA A 40 44.04 -5.03 10.66
C ALA A 40 43.93 -5.25 9.13
N LEU A 41 43.05 -4.51 8.44
CA LEU A 41 42.83 -4.61 6.99
C LEU A 41 44.08 -4.25 6.17
N GLU A 42 44.98 -3.43 6.75
CA GLU A 42 46.26 -3.09 6.11
C GLU A 42 47.26 -4.25 6.12
N LEU A 43 47.11 -5.20 7.04
CA LEU A 43 48.00 -6.35 7.19
C LEU A 43 47.42 -7.60 6.53
N GLU A 44 46.11 -7.82 6.64
CA GLU A 44 45.44 -9.02 6.15
C GLU A 44 44.05 -8.70 5.61
N THR A 45 43.57 -9.48 4.63
CA THR A 45 42.21 -9.32 4.08
C THR A 45 41.32 -10.50 4.47
N PRO A 46 40.11 -10.25 5.03
CA PRO A 46 39.14 -11.30 5.28
C PRO A 46 38.53 -11.83 3.98
N GLN A 47 37.74 -12.91 4.07
CA GLN A 47 36.86 -13.31 2.95
C GLN A 47 35.53 -12.57 2.97
N VAL A 48 35.02 -12.28 4.17
CA VAL A 48 33.76 -11.59 4.39
C VAL A 48 33.95 -10.71 5.62
N LEU A 49 33.49 -9.47 5.54
CA LEU A 49 33.40 -8.56 6.67
C LEU A 49 31.94 -8.47 7.13
N VAL A 50 31.69 -8.67 8.41
CA VAL A 50 30.39 -8.50 9.04
C VAL A 50 30.51 -7.33 10.01
N SER A 51 29.78 -6.24 9.82
CA SER A 51 29.90 -5.03 10.65
C SER A 51 28.55 -4.53 11.15
N ASP A 52 28.45 -4.10 12.41
CA ASP A 52 27.32 -3.29 12.88
C ASP A 52 27.37 -1.88 12.25
N ILE A 53 26.23 -1.27 11.92
CA ILE A 53 26.09 0.11 11.46
C ILE A 53 26.46 1.10 12.56
N ARG A 54 26.02 0.86 13.80
CA ARG A 54 26.21 1.81 14.90
C ARG A 54 27.17 1.24 15.92
N MET A 55 28.40 1.76 15.91
CA MET A 55 29.41 1.49 16.92
C MET A 55 29.85 2.82 17.56
N PRO A 56 30.35 2.82 18.80
CA PRO A 56 30.92 4.02 19.40
C PRO A 56 32.12 4.53 18.58
N GLY A 57 32.05 5.77 18.10
CA GLY A 57 33.09 6.38 17.25
C GLY A 57 32.70 6.34 15.77
N GLU A 58 33.53 5.73 14.94
CA GLU A 58 33.29 5.56 13.50
C GLU A 58 32.12 4.60 13.24
N SER A 59 31.24 4.96 12.30
CA SER A 59 30.09 4.13 11.94
C SER A 59 30.47 2.95 11.06
N GLY A 60 29.66 1.89 11.09
CA GLY A 60 29.82 0.75 10.17
C GLY A 60 29.65 1.10 8.69
N LEU A 61 28.96 2.20 8.38
CA LEU A 61 28.85 2.70 7.01
C LEU A 61 30.14 3.41 6.55
N GLU A 62 30.80 4.13 7.45
CA GLU A 62 32.13 4.70 7.19
C GLU A 62 33.17 3.58 7.01
N LEU A 63 33.09 2.53 7.84
CA LEU A 63 33.90 1.32 7.68
C LEU A 63 33.64 0.66 6.33
N LEU A 64 32.37 0.48 5.93
CA LEU A 64 31.99 -0.08 4.64
C LEU A 64 32.61 0.71 3.49
N GLN A 65 32.50 2.04 3.53
CA GLN A 65 33.03 2.92 2.49
C GLN A 65 34.56 2.80 2.38
N ALA A 66 35.26 2.91 3.52
CA ALA A 66 36.72 2.77 3.56
C ALA A 66 37.19 1.37 3.10
N VAL A 67 36.46 0.32 3.46
CA VAL A 67 36.73 -1.05 3.02
C VAL A 67 36.50 -1.21 1.52
N LYS A 68 35.44 -0.62 0.97
CA LYS A 68 35.12 -0.71 -0.46
C LYS A 68 36.07 0.10 -1.33
N GLU A 69 36.58 1.23 -0.83
CA GLU A 69 37.65 1.99 -1.49
C GLU A 69 38.98 1.21 -1.54
N LYS A 70 39.37 0.57 -0.41
CA LYS A 70 40.63 -0.21 -0.34
C LYS A 70 40.52 -1.58 -1.00
N CYS A 71 39.37 -2.25 -0.91
CA CYS A 71 39.13 -3.63 -1.33
C CYS A 71 37.71 -3.78 -1.95
N PRO A 72 37.51 -3.35 -3.21
CA PRO A 72 36.17 -3.34 -3.84
C PRO A 72 35.49 -4.72 -3.87
N GLY A 73 36.29 -5.77 -4.11
CA GLY A 73 35.84 -7.16 -4.20
C GLY A 73 35.54 -7.84 -2.88
N LEU A 74 35.79 -7.21 -1.72
CA LEU A 74 35.46 -7.80 -0.42
C LEU A 74 33.95 -7.69 -0.15
N PRO A 75 33.21 -8.80 -0.01
CA PRO A 75 31.80 -8.73 0.40
C PRO A 75 31.68 -8.28 1.86
N VAL A 76 30.85 -7.26 2.08
CA VAL A 76 30.58 -6.68 3.39
C VAL A 76 29.12 -6.86 3.74
N ILE A 77 28.84 -7.51 4.86
CA ILE A 77 27.49 -7.71 5.41
C ILE A 77 27.30 -6.72 6.54
N ILE A 78 26.22 -5.95 6.47
CA ILE A 78 25.91 -4.94 7.46
C ILE A 78 24.83 -5.46 8.41
N ILE A 79 25.09 -5.37 9.71
CA ILE A 79 24.14 -5.68 10.78
C ILE A 79 23.64 -4.35 11.37
N THR A 80 22.37 -4.25 11.76
CA THR A 80 21.89 -3.07 12.50
C THR A 80 20.72 -3.40 13.42
N ALA A 81 20.56 -2.60 14.46
CA ALA A 81 19.38 -2.61 15.35
C ALA A 81 18.17 -1.85 14.79
N TYR A 82 18.37 -0.97 13.80
CA TYR A 82 17.30 -0.19 13.21
C TYR A 82 16.93 -0.71 11.82
N SER A 83 15.64 -0.89 11.65
CA SER A 83 15.00 -1.53 10.51
C SER A 83 14.49 -0.49 9.51
N ASP A 84 15.10 0.69 9.46
CA ASP A 84 14.69 1.83 8.64
C ASP A 84 15.25 1.74 7.20
N LEU A 85 14.47 2.27 6.27
CA LEU A 85 14.78 2.21 4.84
C LEU A 85 16.09 2.90 4.48
N ASP A 86 16.36 4.10 5.03
CA ASP A 86 17.53 4.90 4.66
C ASP A 86 18.84 4.18 5.01
N SER A 87 18.91 3.54 6.18
CA SER A 87 20.08 2.75 6.59
C SER A 87 20.29 1.53 5.69
N ALA A 88 19.22 0.82 5.33
CA ALA A 88 19.30 -0.32 4.42
C ALA A 88 19.77 0.12 3.02
N VAL A 89 19.22 1.22 2.50
CA VAL A 89 19.60 1.74 1.19
C VAL A 89 21.02 2.28 1.19
N ALA A 90 21.43 3.04 2.21
CA ALA A 90 22.81 3.53 2.34
C ALA A 90 23.83 2.39 2.38
N ALA A 91 23.52 1.28 3.05
CA ALA A 91 24.36 0.08 3.03
C ALA A 91 24.52 -0.49 1.61
N PHE A 92 23.41 -0.71 0.88
CA PHE A 92 23.47 -1.25 -0.49
C PHE A 92 24.16 -0.29 -1.46
N GLN A 93 23.85 1.00 -1.38
CA GLN A 93 24.52 2.01 -2.18
C GLN A 93 26.02 2.06 -1.83
N GLY A 94 26.40 1.86 -0.56
CA GLY A 94 27.80 1.81 -0.11
C GLY A 94 28.57 0.58 -0.58
N GLY A 95 27.94 -0.28 -1.39
CA GLY A 95 28.54 -1.50 -1.90
C GLY A 95 28.47 -2.68 -0.94
N ALA A 96 27.61 -2.63 0.09
CA ALA A 96 27.36 -3.79 0.94
C ALA A 96 26.80 -4.94 0.10
N PHE A 97 27.27 -6.15 0.43
CA PHE A 97 26.80 -7.39 -0.17
C PHE A 97 25.35 -7.68 0.22
N GLU A 98 25.05 -7.57 1.51
CA GLU A 98 23.73 -7.86 2.06
C GLU A 98 23.59 -7.21 3.44
N TYR A 99 22.35 -7.17 3.94
CA TYR A 99 21.97 -6.50 5.18
C TYR A 99 21.18 -7.45 6.12
N LEU A 100 21.50 -7.43 7.42
CA LEU A 100 20.88 -8.22 8.49
C LEU A 100 20.32 -7.31 9.59
N ALA A 101 19.00 -7.35 9.80
CA ALA A 101 18.35 -6.63 10.90
C ALA A 101 18.37 -7.45 12.19
N LYS A 102 18.73 -6.84 13.33
CA LYS A 102 18.59 -7.41 14.67
C LYS A 102 17.12 -7.27 15.13
N PRO A 103 16.52 -8.29 15.77
CA PRO A 103 17.07 -9.63 16.03
C PRO A 103 17.06 -10.50 14.77
N PHE A 104 18.15 -11.23 14.52
CA PHE A 104 18.28 -12.15 13.40
C PHE A 104 18.43 -13.61 13.86
N ASP A 105 18.05 -14.52 12.98
CA ASP A 105 18.29 -15.95 13.14
C ASP A 105 19.76 -16.25 12.80
N ILE A 106 20.44 -16.98 13.69
CA ILE A 106 21.85 -17.35 13.58
C ILE A 106 22.09 -18.22 12.33
N ASP A 107 21.19 -19.17 12.06
CA ASP A 107 21.33 -20.08 10.92
C ASP A 107 21.21 -19.31 9.59
N LYS A 108 20.33 -18.29 9.55
CA LYS A 108 20.22 -17.38 8.41
C LYS A 108 21.48 -16.54 8.23
N ALA A 109 22.06 -16.02 9.31
CA ALA A 109 23.29 -15.24 9.24
C ALA A 109 24.47 -16.07 8.71
N VAL A 110 24.62 -17.31 9.19
CA VAL A 110 25.66 -18.24 8.71
C VAL A 110 25.47 -18.60 7.24
N ALA A 111 24.24 -18.88 6.80
CA ALA A 111 23.95 -19.17 5.40
C ALA A 111 24.29 -17.97 4.49
N LEU A 112 24.01 -16.75 4.95
CA LEU A 112 24.33 -15.52 4.23
C LEU A 112 25.85 -15.32 4.11
N ILE A 113 26.60 -15.56 5.19
CA ILE A 113 28.06 -15.47 5.19
C ILE A 113 28.69 -16.49 4.23
N ARG A 114 28.16 -17.72 4.15
CA ARG A 114 28.60 -18.71 3.15
C ARG A 114 28.36 -18.24 1.73
N ARG A 115 27.17 -17.71 1.45
CA ARG A 115 26.85 -17.17 0.13
C ARG A 115 27.78 -16.01 -0.23
N ALA A 116 28.10 -15.13 0.72
CA ALA A 116 29.06 -14.07 0.54
C ALA A 116 30.47 -14.61 0.22
N GLN A 117 30.91 -15.69 0.87
CA GLN A 117 32.18 -16.36 0.56
C GLN A 117 32.21 -16.90 -0.88
N ASP A 118 31.11 -17.50 -1.34
CA ASP A 118 30.99 -18.03 -2.70
C ASP A 118 30.95 -16.90 -3.76
N GLU A 119 30.34 -15.77 -3.42
CA GLU A 119 30.18 -14.61 -4.31
C GLU A 119 31.42 -13.69 -4.33
N SER A 120 32.31 -13.75 -3.32
CA SER A 120 33.63 -13.12 -3.31
C SER A 120 34.52 -13.52 -4.51
N LEU A 121 34.13 -14.54 -5.28
CA LEU A 121 34.80 -15.01 -6.49
C LEU A 121 34.29 -14.33 -7.79
N ARG A 122 33.26 -13.48 -7.75
CA ARG A 122 32.63 -12.83 -8.91
C ARG A 122 32.28 -11.37 -8.60
N GLU A 123 33.12 -10.42 -8.99
CA GLU A 123 32.97 -8.98 -8.72
C GLU A 123 31.94 -8.27 -9.61
N THR A 124 31.26 -7.21 -9.10
CA THR A 124 31.29 -5.80 -9.61
C THR A 124 30.54 -4.86 -8.63
N SER A 125 31.01 -3.61 -8.47
CA SER A 125 30.68 -2.56 -7.48
C SER A 125 29.86 -1.37 -8.03
N VAL A 126 29.11 -0.63 -7.16
CA VAL A 126 28.49 0.71 -7.40
C VAL A 126 28.40 1.51 -6.08
N GLU A 127 28.52 2.86 -6.14
CA GLU A 127 28.72 3.87 -5.06
C GLU A 127 27.44 4.53 -4.46
N ALA A 128 27.58 5.21 -3.29
CA ALA A 128 26.50 5.82 -2.45
C ALA A 128 26.59 7.33 -2.19
N GLY A 129 25.43 7.93 -1.89
CA GLY A 129 25.27 9.30 -1.38
C GLY A 129 24.45 9.39 -0.08
N PRO A 130 24.31 10.58 0.54
CA PRO A 130 23.88 10.74 1.94
C PRO A 130 22.35 10.84 2.14
N ALA A 131 21.89 10.48 3.34
CA ALA A 131 20.49 10.28 3.74
C ALA A 131 19.85 11.47 4.48
N ASP A 132 18.51 11.56 4.41
CA ASP A 132 17.65 12.51 5.12
C ASP A 132 16.32 11.80 5.49
N THR A 133 15.85 11.96 6.74
CA THR A 133 14.64 11.46 7.45
C THR A 133 13.80 10.28 6.87
N PRO A 134 13.47 9.22 7.66
CA PRO A 134 12.83 8.01 7.12
C PRO A 134 11.34 8.19 6.75
N GLU A 135 11.03 7.95 5.48
CA GLU A 135 9.66 8.01 4.91
C GLU A 135 8.87 6.70 5.08
N ILE A 136 9.53 5.56 5.32
CA ILE A 136 8.89 4.26 5.46
C ILE A 136 9.37 3.54 6.72
N LEU A 137 8.42 3.11 7.54
CA LEU A 137 8.66 2.42 8.81
C LEU A 137 8.22 0.94 8.70
N GLY A 138 9.06 0.05 9.24
CA GLY A 138 8.74 -1.36 9.42
C GLY A 138 9.92 -2.11 10.05
N GLN A 139 9.65 -3.07 10.92
CA GLN A 139 10.63 -3.95 11.55
C GLN A 139 10.35 -5.43 11.24
N ALA A 140 9.14 -5.75 10.80
CA ALA A 140 8.73 -7.10 10.45
C ALA A 140 9.66 -7.70 9.37
N PRO A 141 10.00 -9.01 9.46
CA PRO A 141 10.88 -9.67 8.49
C PRO A 141 10.45 -9.48 7.03
N ALA A 142 9.14 -9.52 6.78
CA ALA A 142 8.56 -9.31 5.45
C ALA A 142 8.84 -7.90 4.89
N MET A 143 8.85 -6.87 5.75
CA MET A 143 9.21 -5.50 5.32
C MET A 143 10.71 -5.34 5.12
N GLN A 144 11.54 -6.06 5.87
CA GLN A 144 12.99 -6.03 5.66
C GLN A 144 13.37 -6.58 4.27
N GLU A 145 12.67 -7.60 3.79
CA GLU A 145 12.84 -8.09 2.41
C GLU A 145 12.48 -7.04 1.36
N VAL A 146 11.41 -6.27 1.60
CA VAL A 146 11.03 -5.14 0.73
C VAL A 146 12.11 -4.06 0.73
N PHE A 147 12.66 -3.68 1.89
CA PHE A 147 13.73 -2.69 1.98
C PHE A 147 15.01 -3.14 1.26
N ARG A 148 15.40 -4.41 1.40
CA ARG A 148 16.53 -4.97 0.62
C ARG A 148 16.27 -4.93 -0.88
N ALA A 149 15.05 -5.22 -1.31
CA ALA A 149 14.69 -5.13 -2.71
C ALA A 149 14.73 -3.67 -3.20
N ILE A 150 14.24 -2.70 -2.43
CA ILE A 150 14.34 -1.27 -2.78
C ILE A 150 15.80 -0.84 -2.90
N GLY A 151 16.66 -1.23 -1.95
CA GLY A 151 18.10 -0.94 -1.99
C GLY A 151 18.74 -1.41 -3.29
N ARG A 152 18.52 -2.69 -3.66
CA ARG A 152 19.06 -3.28 -4.91
C ARG A 152 18.48 -2.66 -6.18
N LEU A 153 17.21 -2.28 -6.16
CA LEU A 153 16.50 -1.74 -7.33
C LEU A 153 16.68 -0.24 -7.54
N SER A 154 17.10 0.48 -6.50
CA SER A 154 17.26 1.93 -6.54
C SER A 154 18.22 2.37 -7.66
N GLN A 155 19.34 1.66 -7.83
CA GLN A 155 20.38 1.94 -8.83
C GLN A 155 20.04 1.48 -10.26
N SER A 156 19.01 0.65 -10.44
CA SER A 156 18.63 0.13 -11.75
C SER A 156 17.57 1.01 -12.42
N ASN A 157 17.64 1.17 -13.75
CA ASN A 157 16.60 1.87 -14.53
C ASN A 157 15.44 0.95 -14.98
N VAL A 158 15.42 -0.31 -14.51
CA VAL A 158 14.41 -1.29 -14.89
C VAL A 158 13.02 -0.91 -14.35
N THR A 159 11.98 -1.24 -15.13
CA THR A 159 10.58 -1.10 -14.73
C THR A 159 10.25 -2.02 -13.56
N VAL A 160 9.66 -1.45 -12.52
CA VAL A 160 9.24 -2.18 -11.33
C VAL A 160 7.71 -2.21 -11.27
N LEU A 161 7.15 -3.40 -11.08
CA LEU A 161 5.73 -3.62 -10.81
C LEU A 161 5.55 -3.87 -9.30
N ILE A 162 4.94 -2.89 -8.64
CA ILE A 162 4.63 -2.93 -7.21
C ILE A 162 3.23 -3.54 -7.04
N THR A 163 3.14 -4.64 -6.31
CA THR A 163 1.87 -5.33 -6.04
C THR A 163 1.57 -5.31 -4.55
N GLY A 164 0.30 -5.13 -4.18
CA GLY A 164 -0.09 -5.12 -2.78
C GLY A 164 -1.48 -4.53 -2.60
N GLU A 165 -2.14 -4.92 -1.50
CA GLU A 165 -3.49 -4.46 -1.16
C GLU A 165 -3.57 -2.92 -1.07
N SER A 166 -4.79 -2.40 -1.16
CA SER A 166 -5.03 -0.96 -0.96
C SER A 166 -4.55 -0.52 0.42
N GLY A 167 -3.93 0.66 0.49
CA GLY A 167 -3.44 1.22 1.76
C GLY A 167 -2.18 0.57 2.34
N THR A 168 -1.45 -0.28 1.60
CA THR A 168 -0.18 -0.90 2.09
C THR A 168 1.04 0.02 2.00
N GLY A 169 0.96 1.14 1.29
CA GLY A 169 2.07 2.09 1.09
C GLY A 169 2.81 1.97 -0.24
N LYS A 170 2.15 1.47 -1.30
CA LYS A 170 2.76 1.31 -2.65
C LYS A 170 3.39 2.59 -3.20
N GLU A 171 2.73 3.75 -3.01
CA GLU A 171 3.26 5.05 -3.45
C GLU A 171 4.53 5.44 -2.69
N LEU A 172 4.58 5.21 -1.37
CA LEU A 172 5.78 5.50 -0.58
C LEU A 172 6.97 4.69 -1.08
N VAL A 173 6.76 3.42 -1.42
CA VAL A 173 7.80 2.57 -2.01
C VAL A 173 8.26 3.08 -3.38
N ALA A 174 7.34 3.57 -4.22
CA ALA A 174 7.71 4.18 -5.50
C ALA A 174 8.54 5.46 -5.32
N ARG A 175 8.18 6.29 -4.33
CA ARG A 175 8.94 7.50 -3.96
C ARG A 175 10.33 7.15 -3.45
N ALA A 176 10.45 6.15 -2.59
CA ALA A 176 11.75 5.66 -2.11
C ALA A 176 12.64 5.17 -3.26
N LEU A 177 12.10 4.35 -4.18
CA LEU A 177 12.83 3.90 -5.38
C LEU A 177 13.35 5.06 -6.21
N HIS A 178 12.60 6.15 -6.33
CA HIS A 178 13.02 7.36 -7.03
C HIS A 178 14.09 8.16 -6.26
N LYS A 179 13.84 8.45 -4.97
CA LYS A 179 14.73 9.21 -4.08
C LYS A 179 16.13 8.62 -3.98
N HIS A 180 16.24 7.29 -4.05
CA HIS A 180 17.53 6.60 -3.98
C HIS A 180 18.11 6.21 -5.34
N SER A 181 17.50 6.66 -6.44
CA SER A 181 17.99 6.39 -7.79
C SER A 181 18.96 7.46 -8.29
N PRO A 182 19.69 7.19 -9.39
CA PRO A 182 20.47 8.24 -10.09
C PRO A 182 19.62 9.42 -10.59
N ARG A 183 18.28 9.27 -10.59
CA ARG A 183 17.31 10.29 -10.99
C ARG A 183 16.68 11.03 -9.80
N ALA A 184 17.23 10.92 -8.59
CA ALA A 184 16.67 11.52 -7.37
C ALA A 184 16.46 13.05 -7.45
N SER A 185 17.29 13.75 -8.23
CA SER A 185 17.18 15.20 -8.46
C SER A 185 16.22 15.58 -9.59
N GLN A 186 15.65 14.61 -10.28
CA GLN A 186 14.78 14.77 -11.45
C GLN A 186 13.29 14.69 -11.02
N PRO A 187 12.33 15.08 -11.86
CA PRO A 187 10.92 15.08 -11.46
C PRO A 187 10.39 13.67 -11.14
N PHE A 188 9.65 13.55 -10.03
CA PHE A 188 8.79 12.41 -9.73
C PHE A 188 7.34 12.78 -10.03
N ILE A 189 6.76 12.20 -11.07
CA ILE A 189 5.37 12.44 -11.47
C ILE A 189 4.54 11.22 -11.11
N ALA A 190 3.63 11.38 -10.16
CA ALA A 190 2.65 10.34 -9.80
C ALA A 190 1.32 10.56 -10.54
N LEU A 191 0.76 9.47 -11.05
CA LEU A 191 -0.55 9.46 -11.70
C LEU A 191 -1.34 8.25 -11.22
N ASN A 192 -2.49 8.50 -10.61
CA ASN A 192 -3.44 7.44 -10.27
C ASN A 192 -4.47 7.28 -11.40
N THR A 193 -4.48 6.12 -12.06
CA THR A 193 -5.35 5.87 -13.21
C THR A 193 -6.82 5.68 -12.82
N ALA A 194 -7.11 5.29 -11.58
CA ALA A 194 -8.47 5.13 -11.07
C ALA A 194 -9.13 6.49 -10.71
N ALA A 195 -8.32 7.50 -10.38
CA ALA A 195 -8.83 8.82 -9.99
C ALA A 195 -9.22 9.73 -11.18
N ILE A 196 -8.81 9.36 -12.40
CA ILE A 196 -9.00 10.20 -13.59
C ILE A 196 -10.07 9.55 -14.49
N PRO A 197 -11.06 10.32 -14.98
CA PRO A 197 -12.02 9.80 -15.95
C PRO A 197 -11.33 9.20 -17.18
N LYS A 198 -11.82 8.05 -17.64
CA LYS A 198 -11.20 7.28 -18.74
C LYS A 198 -10.95 8.12 -19.99
N ASP A 199 -11.89 9.00 -20.32
CA ASP A 199 -11.82 9.88 -21.50
C ASP A 199 -10.70 10.94 -21.41
N LEU A 200 -10.31 11.33 -20.19
CA LEU A 200 -9.27 12.33 -19.95
C LEU A 200 -7.89 11.71 -19.70
N LEU A 201 -7.83 10.43 -19.35
CA LEU A 201 -6.60 9.75 -18.97
C LEU A 201 -5.57 9.75 -20.11
N GLU A 202 -6.02 9.60 -21.36
CA GLU A 202 -5.15 9.66 -22.54
C GLU A 202 -4.44 11.02 -22.65
N SER A 203 -5.22 12.09 -22.54
CA SER A 203 -4.75 13.47 -22.63
C SER A 203 -3.86 13.83 -21.43
N GLU A 204 -4.15 13.34 -20.22
CA GLU A 204 -3.29 13.55 -19.06
C GLU A 204 -1.94 12.83 -19.23
N LEU A 205 -1.92 11.58 -19.71
CA LEU A 205 -0.70 10.80 -19.91
C LEU A 205 0.20 11.35 -21.02
N PHE A 206 -0.37 11.54 -22.21
CA PHE A 206 0.40 11.84 -23.43
C PHE A 206 0.34 13.31 -23.84
N GLY A 207 -0.55 14.11 -23.26
CA GLY A 207 -0.78 15.49 -23.69
C GLY A 207 -1.61 15.55 -24.97
N HIS A 208 -2.04 16.75 -25.35
CA HIS A 208 -2.84 16.95 -26.56
C HIS A 208 -2.41 18.21 -27.29
N GLU A 209 -2.61 18.20 -28.61
CA GLU A 209 -2.51 19.39 -29.45
C GLU A 209 -3.83 20.17 -29.47
N ARG A 210 -3.74 21.46 -29.81
CA ARG A 210 -4.92 22.30 -30.00
C ARG A 210 -5.86 21.68 -31.06
N GLY A 211 -7.12 21.49 -30.70
CA GLY A 211 -8.15 20.90 -31.58
C GLY A 211 -8.20 19.38 -31.60
N ALA A 212 -7.47 18.68 -30.72
CA ALA A 212 -7.46 17.22 -30.67
C ALA A 212 -8.83 16.59 -30.30
N PHE A 213 -9.65 17.30 -29.52
CA PHE A 213 -11.01 16.90 -29.15
C PHE A 213 -11.86 18.15 -28.84
N THR A 214 -13.18 17.99 -28.71
CA THR A 214 -14.09 19.09 -28.35
C THR A 214 -13.74 19.67 -26.99
N GLY A 215 -13.23 20.91 -26.95
CA GLY A 215 -12.75 21.58 -25.73
C GLY A 215 -11.23 21.75 -25.63
N ALA A 216 -10.45 21.15 -26.54
CA ALA A 216 -8.99 21.31 -26.61
C ALA A 216 -8.59 22.68 -27.20
N GLN A 217 -8.76 23.76 -26.43
CA GLN A 217 -8.48 25.12 -26.90
C GLN A 217 -6.99 25.49 -26.94
N ALA A 218 -6.16 24.78 -26.18
CA ALA A 218 -4.71 24.98 -26.13
C ALA A 218 -3.98 23.65 -26.18
N THR A 219 -2.70 23.67 -26.54
CA THR A 219 -1.82 22.50 -26.44
C THR A 219 -1.44 22.29 -24.97
N ARG A 220 -1.44 21.04 -24.49
CA ARG A 220 -1.11 20.68 -23.10
C ARG A 220 -0.06 19.57 -23.06
N ARG A 221 0.96 19.75 -22.21
CA ARG A 221 2.01 18.76 -21.96
C ARG A 221 1.48 17.61 -21.08
N GLY A 222 1.71 16.38 -21.51
CA GLY A 222 1.31 15.17 -20.77
C GLY A 222 2.27 14.81 -19.63
N ARG A 223 1.91 13.81 -18.82
CA ARG A 223 2.75 13.31 -17.71
C ARG A 223 4.06 12.70 -18.17
N PHE A 224 4.10 12.01 -19.31
CA PHE A 224 5.35 11.51 -19.88
C PHE A 224 6.35 12.64 -20.18
N GLU A 225 5.84 13.77 -20.66
CA GLU A 225 6.66 14.95 -20.98
C GLU A 225 7.09 15.71 -19.71
N GLN A 226 6.22 15.77 -18.70
CA GLN A 226 6.55 16.36 -17.39
C GLN A 226 7.58 15.51 -16.61
N ALA A 227 7.58 14.20 -16.83
CA ALA A 227 8.48 13.25 -16.18
C ALA A 227 9.79 13.03 -16.94
N GLU A 228 10.10 13.86 -17.95
CA GLU A 228 11.31 13.73 -18.76
C GLU A 228 12.58 13.70 -17.90
N ASN A 229 13.46 12.74 -18.15
CA ASN A 229 14.66 12.41 -17.36
C ASN A 229 14.40 11.96 -15.91
N GLY A 230 13.16 12.04 -15.45
CA GLY A 230 12.72 11.66 -14.11
C GLY A 230 12.06 10.29 -14.07
N THR A 231 11.08 10.16 -13.19
CA THR A 231 10.32 8.93 -12.94
C THR A 231 8.83 9.19 -13.03
N LEU A 232 8.13 8.33 -13.78
CA LEU A 232 6.68 8.32 -13.87
C LEU A 232 6.15 7.13 -13.05
N PHE A 233 5.40 7.43 -12.01
CA PHE A 233 4.72 6.45 -11.19
C PHE A 233 3.25 6.33 -11.64
N LEU A 234 2.87 5.15 -12.12
CA LEU A 234 1.49 4.82 -12.51
C LEU A 234 0.86 3.97 -11.42
N ASP A 235 0.03 4.58 -10.58
CA ASP A 235 -0.74 3.89 -9.56
C ASP A 235 -2.03 3.33 -10.15
N GLU A 236 -2.41 2.16 -9.65
CA GLU A 236 -3.56 1.37 -10.08
C GLU A 236 -3.60 1.02 -11.58
N ILE A 237 -2.45 0.62 -12.14
CA ILE A 237 -2.29 0.31 -13.58
C ILE A 237 -3.31 -0.71 -14.13
N GLY A 238 -3.87 -1.58 -13.28
CA GLY A 238 -4.93 -2.52 -13.64
C GLY A 238 -6.27 -1.86 -14.05
N ASP A 239 -6.51 -0.61 -13.66
CA ASP A 239 -7.68 0.17 -14.03
C ASP A 239 -7.51 0.93 -15.36
N MET A 240 -6.35 0.81 -16.00
CA MET A 240 -6.09 1.45 -17.29
C MET A 240 -6.98 0.87 -18.41
N PRO A 241 -7.72 1.71 -19.15
CA PRO A 241 -8.51 1.27 -20.31
C PRO A 241 -7.67 0.51 -21.35
N PHE A 242 -8.26 -0.54 -21.93
CA PHE A 242 -7.57 -1.45 -22.85
C PHE A 242 -6.93 -0.73 -24.05
N ASP A 243 -7.59 0.28 -24.61
CA ASP A 243 -7.07 1.06 -25.75
C ASP A 243 -5.78 1.82 -25.40
N LEU A 244 -5.65 2.30 -24.16
CA LEU A 244 -4.48 3.03 -23.69
C LEU A 244 -3.30 2.11 -23.40
N GLN A 245 -3.55 0.85 -23.03
CA GLN A 245 -2.51 -0.14 -22.77
C GLN A 245 -1.60 -0.33 -23.99
N THR A 246 -2.17 -0.32 -25.20
CA THR A 246 -1.42 -0.42 -26.46
C THR A 246 -0.45 0.74 -26.65
N ARG A 247 -0.87 1.96 -26.30
CA ARG A 247 -0.02 3.15 -26.42
C ARG A 247 1.07 3.15 -25.36
N LEU A 248 0.73 2.80 -24.12
CA LEU A 248 1.72 2.64 -23.06
C LEU A 248 2.79 1.61 -23.44
N LEU A 249 2.40 0.47 -24.01
CA LEU A 249 3.33 -0.55 -24.49
C LEU A 249 4.31 0.01 -25.54
N ARG A 250 3.84 0.83 -26.49
CA ARG A 250 4.71 1.48 -27.48
C ARG A 250 5.72 2.41 -26.82
N VAL A 251 5.30 3.21 -25.84
CA VAL A 251 6.24 4.10 -25.12
C VAL A 251 7.27 3.29 -24.35
N LEU A 252 6.84 2.24 -23.66
CA LEU A 252 7.74 1.38 -22.91
C LEU A 252 8.73 0.63 -23.81
N SER A 253 8.31 0.24 -25.02
CA SER A 253 9.10 -0.56 -25.96
C SER A 253 10.02 0.28 -26.83
N ASP A 254 9.47 1.29 -27.49
CA ASP A 254 10.14 2.08 -28.52
C ASP A 254 10.73 3.38 -27.96
N GLY A 255 10.33 3.80 -26.75
CA GLY A 255 10.76 5.04 -26.13
C GLY A 255 10.19 6.30 -26.80
N HIS A 256 9.14 6.16 -27.63
CA HIS A 256 8.51 7.26 -28.33
C HIS A 256 6.99 7.26 -28.16
N PHE A 257 6.38 8.42 -28.21
CA PHE A 257 4.93 8.60 -28.13
C PHE A 257 4.46 9.80 -28.95
N TYR A 258 3.15 9.92 -29.14
CA TYR A 258 2.51 11.04 -29.82
C TYR A 258 1.52 11.69 -28.88
N ARG A 259 1.42 13.02 -28.93
CA ARG A 259 0.30 13.74 -28.31
C ARG A 259 -1.01 13.34 -28.98
N VAL A 260 -2.12 13.45 -28.26
CA VAL A 260 -3.46 13.25 -28.86
C VAL A 260 -3.66 14.29 -29.96
N GLY A 261 -3.98 13.82 -31.17
CA GLY A 261 -4.11 14.66 -32.37
C GLY A 261 -2.78 15.14 -32.97
N GLY A 262 -1.63 14.75 -32.41
CA GLY A 262 -0.30 15.12 -32.90
C GLY A 262 0.29 14.08 -33.85
N HIS A 263 1.11 14.55 -34.80
CA HIS A 263 1.82 13.70 -35.77
C HIS A 263 3.33 13.65 -35.55
N GLN A 264 3.86 14.49 -34.66
CA GLN A 264 5.29 14.54 -34.34
C GLN A 264 5.61 13.53 -33.22
N PRO A 265 6.55 12.60 -33.43
CA PRO A 265 6.98 11.69 -32.37
C PRO A 265 7.81 12.45 -31.33
N LEU A 266 7.51 12.20 -30.05
CA LEU A 266 8.24 12.70 -28.90
C LEU A 266 8.99 11.54 -28.25
N LYS A 267 10.25 11.76 -27.88
CA LYS A 267 11.07 10.76 -27.17
C LYS A 267 10.78 10.84 -25.67
N ALA A 268 10.53 9.70 -25.03
CA ALA A 268 10.34 9.57 -23.60
C ALA A 268 11.57 8.94 -22.95
N ASN A 269 12.39 9.74 -22.25
CA ASN A 269 13.44 9.23 -21.38
C ASN A 269 12.96 9.17 -19.92
N VAL A 270 12.06 8.25 -19.61
CA VAL A 270 11.38 8.20 -18.30
C VAL A 270 11.51 6.82 -17.68
N ARG A 271 11.92 6.77 -16.41
CA ARG A 271 11.83 5.53 -15.62
C ARG A 271 10.38 5.31 -15.23
N VAL A 272 9.79 4.17 -15.59
CA VAL A 272 8.40 3.86 -15.24
C VAL A 272 8.37 2.92 -14.05
N ILE A 273 7.62 3.30 -13.01
CA ILE A 273 7.27 2.46 -11.87
C ILE A 273 5.74 2.30 -11.90
N THR A 274 5.26 1.09 -11.72
CA THR A 274 3.81 0.82 -11.74
C THR A 274 3.37 0.19 -10.44
N ALA A 275 2.13 0.45 -10.03
CA ALA A 275 1.53 -0.18 -8.86
C ALA A 275 0.12 -0.67 -9.15
N THR A 276 -0.30 -1.75 -8.50
CA THR A 276 -1.69 -2.20 -8.51
C THR A 276 -2.02 -3.09 -7.32
N HIS A 277 -3.27 -3.05 -6.87
CA HIS A 277 -3.82 -4.04 -5.95
C HIS A 277 -4.46 -5.26 -6.64
N GLN A 278 -4.64 -5.20 -7.96
CA GLN A 278 -5.37 -6.21 -8.71
C GLN A 278 -4.44 -7.34 -9.19
N ASN A 279 -5.01 -8.52 -9.42
CA ASN A 279 -4.29 -9.63 -10.02
C ASN A 279 -4.25 -9.48 -11.54
N LEU A 280 -3.14 -8.95 -12.07
CA LEU A 280 -3.00 -8.69 -13.50
C LEU A 280 -3.02 -9.99 -14.32
N GLU A 281 -2.50 -11.09 -13.79
CA GLU A 281 -2.53 -12.40 -14.47
C GLU A 281 -3.96 -12.88 -14.73
N LEU A 282 -4.85 -12.68 -13.76
CA LEU A 282 -6.27 -12.97 -13.90
C LEU A 282 -6.94 -12.02 -14.90
N ARG A 283 -6.64 -10.72 -14.85
CA ARG A 283 -7.16 -9.75 -15.83
C ARG A 283 -6.70 -10.01 -17.26
N VAL A 284 -5.49 -10.56 -17.44
CA VAL A 284 -5.00 -11.00 -18.75
C VAL A 284 -5.84 -12.18 -19.25
N ARG A 285 -6.11 -13.18 -18.41
CA ARG A 285 -6.97 -14.34 -18.77
C ARG A 285 -8.40 -13.92 -19.11
N GLU A 286 -8.92 -12.89 -18.45
CA GLU A 286 -10.25 -12.33 -18.70
C GLU A 286 -10.30 -11.38 -19.91
N GLY A 287 -9.16 -11.12 -20.58
CA GLY A 287 -9.09 -10.18 -21.72
C GLY A 287 -9.23 -8.71 -21.33
N MET A 288 -9.16 -8.38 -20.03
CA MET A 288 -9.26 -7.02 -19.50
C MET A 288 -7.90 -6.30 -19.44
N PHE A 289 -6.81 -7.05 -19.57
CA PHE A 289 -5.45 -6.52 -19.61
C PHE A 289 -4.65 -7.21 -20.70
N ARG A 290 -3.81 -6.46 -21.43
CA ARG A 290 -3.02 -7.04 -22.53
C ARG A 290 -1.83 -7.83 -21.99
N GLU A 291 -1.65 -9.02 -22.53
CA GLU A 291 -0.56 -9.93 -22.19
C GLU A 291 0.82 -9.32 -22.49
N ASP A 292 0.96 -8.68 -23.66
CA ASP A 292 2.19 -8.01 -24.10
C ASP A 292 2.63 -6.88 -23.14
N LEU A 293 1.69 -6.03 -22.70
CA LEU A 293 1.94 -5.00 -21.70
C LEU A 293 2.28 -5.61 -20.34
N TYR A 294 1.57 -6.65 -19.90
CA TYR A 294 1.87 -7.31 -18.63
C TYR A 294 3.31 -7.81 -18.58
N HIS A 295 3.79 -8.48 -19.63
CA HIS A 295 5.18 -8.94 -19.69
C HIS A 295 6.19 -7.78 -19.70
N ARG A 296 5.86 -6.65 -20.34
CA ARG A 296 6.74 -5.47 -20.37
C ARG A 296 6.80 -4.74 -19.01
N LEU A 297 5.73 -4.80 -18.23
CA LEU A 297 5.68 -4.22 -16.88
C LEU A 297 6.28 -5.14 -15.81
N ASN A 298 6.02 -6.45 -15.93
CA ASN A 298 6.42 -7.46 -14.96
C ASN A 298 7.87 -7.93 -15.17
N VAL A 299 8.81 -6.98 -15.30
CA VAL A 299 10.25 -7.29 -15.37
C VAL A 299 10.77 -7.62 -13.98
N ILE A 300 10.46 -6.78 -13.01
CA ILE A 300 10.76 -6.99 -11.60
C ILE A 300 9.49 -6.73 -10.79
N ARG A 301 9.02 -7.76 -10.08
CA ARG A 301 7.85 -7.68 -9.21
C ARG A 301 8.27 -7.46 -7.76
N LEU A 302 7.75 -6.41 -7.16
CA LEU A 302 7.90 -6.13 -5.73
C LEU A 302 6.54 -6.30 -5.06
N ARG A 303 6.39 -7.30 -4.18
CA ARG A 303 5.16 -7.51 -3.42
C ARG A 303 5.28 -6.81 -2.05
N LEU A 304 4.40 -5.87 -1.76
CA LEU A 304 4.25 -5.34 -0.41
C LEU A 304 3.38 -6.29 0.42
N PRO A 305 3.82 -6.66 1.63
CA PRO A 305 2.99 -7.42 2.56
C PRO A 305 1.83 -6.55 3.08
N SER A 306 0.68 -7.19 3.23
CA SER A 306 -0.47 -6.62 3.94
C SER A 306 -0.14 -6.41 5.42
N LEU A 307 -0.84 -5.51 6.10
CA LEU A 307 -0.58 -5.19 7.51
C LEU A 307 -0.76 -6.41 8.42
N ARG A 308 -1.69 -7.31 8.07
CA ARG A 308 -1.90 -8.59 8.77
C ARG A 308 -0.76 -9.61 8.60
N GLU A 309 0.08 -9.47 7.57
CA GLU A 309 1.29 -10.28 7.36
C GLU A 309 2.53 -9.68 8.05
N ARG A 310 2.40 -8.48 8.62
CA ARG A 310 3.46 -7.74 9.35
C ARG A 310 2.90 -7.07 10.61
N ARG A 311 2.24 -7.87 11.46
CA ARG A 311 1.57 -7.36 12.67
C ARG A 311 2.55 -6.73 13.67
N GLU A 312 3.83 -7.13 13.61
CA GLU A 312 4.91 -6.57 14.42
C GLU A 312 5.13 -5.07 14.14
N ASP A 313 4.71 -4.57 12.98
CA ASP A 313 4.84 -3.16 12.61
C ASP A 313 3.72 -2.29 13.17
N ILE A 314 2.59 -2.86 13.60
CA ILE A 314 1.42 -2.11 14.07
C ILE A 314 1.79 -1.17 15.23
N PRO A 315 2.52 -1.59 16.28
CA PRO A 315 2.85 -0.70 17.39
C PRO A 315 3.72 0.50 16.99
N ILE A 316 4.72 0.30 16.12
CA ILE A 316 5.59 1.40 15.68
C ILE A 316 4.84 2.38 14.77
N LEU A 317 3.99 1.87 13.87
CA LEU A 317 3.14 2.67 12.99
C LEU A 317 2.11 3.48 13.79
N THR A 318 1.43 2.86 14.76
CA THR A 318 0.45 3.54 15.62
C THR A 318 1.09 4.69 16.39
N ARG A 319 2.27 4.47 16.98
CA ARG A 319 3.01 5.55 17.67
C ARG A 319 3.36 6.69 16.72
N HIS A 320 3.82 6.36 15.52
CA HIS A 320 4.17 7.36 14.51
C HIS A 320 2.96 8.21 14.11
N PHE A 321 1.84 7.57 13.76
CA PHE A 321 0.64 8.28 13.33
C PHE A 321 0.04 9.12 14.46
N LEU A 322 0.01 8.64 15.71
CA LEU A 322 -0.46 9.46 16.83
C LEU A 322 0.39 10.72 17.04
N VAL A 323 1.71 10.64 16.88
CA VAL A 323 2.60 11.80 16.94
C VAL A 323 2.32 12.76 15.77
N GLN A 324 2.17 12.21 14.56
CA GLN A 324 1.89 12.98 13.36
C GLN A 324 0.55 13.73 13.46
N SER A 325 -0.53 13.03 13.84
CA SER A 325 -1.87 13.60 14.04
C SER A 325 -1.85 14.69 15.11
N ALA A 326 -1.17 14.45 16.24
CA ALA A 326 -1.05 15.44 17.31
C ALA A 326 -0.34 16.71 16.85
N ARG A 327 0.76 16.57 16.08
CA ARG A 327 1.49 17.70 15.51
C ARG A 327 0.65 18.49 14.50
N GLN A 328 -0.13 17.81 13.67
CA GLN A 328 -1.02 18.47 12.68
C GLN A 328 -2.16 19.25 13.35
N LEU A 329 -2.70 18.72 14.45
CA LEU A 329 -3.80 19.34 15.19
C LEU A 329 -3.33 20.33 16.28
N GLY A 330 -2.03 20.40 16.56
CA GLY A 330 -1.47 21.24 17.61
C GLY A 330 -1.87 20.81 19.03
N VAL A 331 -2.13 19.51 19.23
CA VAL A 331 -2.53 18.92 20.52
C VAL A 331 -1.42 18.04 21.09
N GLU A 332 -1.54 17.65 22.36
CA GLU A 332 -0.62 16.70 22.95
C GLU A 332 -0.79 15.28 22.37
N THR A 333 0.33 14.56 22.26
CA THR A 333 0.31 13.18 21.74
C THR A 333 -0.36 12.22 22.72
N LYS A 334 -1.40 11.54 22.24
CA LYS A 334 -2.05 10.46 22.97
C LYS A 334 -1.21 9.18 22.97
N ARG A 335 -1.38 8.36 24.01
CA ARG A 335 -0.70 7.08 24.19
C ARG A 335 -1.71 5.95 24.23
N MET A 336 -1.41 4.85 23.56
CA MET A 336 -2.22 3.64 23.65
C MET A 336 -1.87 2.87 24.94
N SER A 337 -2.88 2.40 25.68
CA SER A 337 -2.67 1.40 26.73
C SER A 337 -2.17 0.09 26.13
N GLU A 338 -1.48 -0.74 26.92
CA GLU A 338 -0.98 -2.04 26.47
C GLU A 338 -2.12 -2.95 25.97
N ALA A 339 -3.25 -2.96 26.67
CA ALA A 339 -4.44 -3.71 26.27
C ALA A 339 -5.02 -3.24 24.93
N ALA A 340 -5.11 -1.91 24.72
CA ALA A 340 -5.58 -1.36 23.44
C ALA A 340 -4.61 -1.66 22.29
N MET A 341 -3.30 -1.63 22.57
CA MET A 341 -2.29 -1.94 21.57
C MET A 341 -2.30 -3.41 21.15
N ALA A 342 -2.45 -4.33 22.12
CA ALA A 342 -2.59 -5.75 21.88
C ALA A 342 -3.87 -6.06 21.08
N PHE A 343 -4.99 -5.42 21.43
CA PHE A 343 -6.25 -5.53 20.69
C PHE A 343 -6.09 -5.05 19.24
N LEU A 344 -5.53 -3.87 19.02
CA LEU A 344 -5.29 -3.32 17.68
C LEU A 344 -4.37 -4.22 16.83
N SER A 345 -3.37 -4.84 17.46
CA SER A 345 -2.46 -5.79 16.78
C SER A 345 -3.13 -7.13 16.42
N SER A 346 -4.28 -7.45 17.03
CA SER A 346 -5.05 -8.65 16.72
C SER A 346 -5.98 -8.49 15.51
N LEU A 347 -6.32 -7.24 15.15
CA LEU A 347 -7.24 -6.91 14.06
C LEU A 347 -6.64 -7.19 12.67
N GLU A 348 -7.49 -7.47 11.70
CA GLU A 348 -7.07 -7.76 10.32
C GLU A 348 -6.75 -6.51 9.49
N LEU A 349 -7.40 -5.39 9.81
CA LEU A 349 -7.22 -4.08 9.16
C LEU A 349 -7.20 -4.17 7.61
N PRO A 350 -8.34 -4.45 6.94
CA PRO A 350 -8.40 -4.60 5.47
C PRO A 350 -7.96 -3.35 4.69
N GLY A 351 -8.09 -2.15 5.27
CA GLY A 351 -7.56 -0.91 4.69
C GLY A 351 -6.07 -0.67 5.00
N ASN A 352 -5.39 -1.66 5.59
CA ASN A 352 -3.97 -1.70 5.87
C ASN A 352 -3.48 -0.45 6.63
N VAL A 353 -2.37 0.15 6.21
CA VAL A 353 -1.73 1.30 6.87
C VAL A 353 -2.63 2.55 6.80
N ARG A 354 -3.36 2.74 5.70
CA ARG A 354 -4.32 3.86 5.55
C ARG A 354 -5.44 3.78 6.59
N GLN A 355 -5.92 2.57 6.89
CA GLN A 355 -6.89 2.35 7.98
C GLN A 355 -6.31 2.66 9.35
N LEU A 356 -5.08 2.23 9.59
CA LEU A 356 -4.40 2.50 10.84
C LEU A 356 -4.17 4.00 11.05
N GLU A 357 -3.73 4.71 10.02
CA GLU A 357 -3.51 6.17 10.03
C GLU A 357 -4.80 6.92 10.38
N ASN A 358 -5.90 6.60 9.67
CA ASN A 358 -7.17 7.27 9.90
C ASN A 358 -7.80 6.91 11.25
N LEU A 359 -7.58 5.70 11.75
CA LEU A 359 -7.94 5.34 13.12
C LEU A 359 -7.16 6.21 14.13
N CYS A 360 -5.86 6.42 13.93
CA CYS A 360 -5.05 7.28 14.80
C CYS A 360 -5.51 8.75 14.75
N ASN A 361 -5.87 9.26 13.57
CA ASN A 361 -6.48 10.57 13.40
C ASN A 361 -7.78 10.68 14.21
N TRP A 362 -8.67 9.69 14.06
CA TRP A 362 -9.93 9.65 14.80
C TRP A 362 -9.72 9.59 16.31
N ILE A 363 -8.80 8.74 16.80
CA ILE A 363 -8.46 8.63 18.23
C ILE A 363 -7.94 9.97 18.77
N THR A 364 -7.11 10.67 17.99
CA THR A 364 -6.55 11.97 18.38
C THR A 364 -7.65 13.00 18.63
N VAL A 365 -8.72 12.98 17.84
CA VAL A 365 -9.86 13.91 17.98
C VAL A 365 -10.88 13.44 19.03
N MET A 366 -11.24 12.15 19.03
CA MET A 366 -12.44 11.66 19.72
C MET A 366 -12.17 11.08 21.12
N ALA A 367 -10.97 10.55 21.38
CA ALA A 367 -10.70 9.93 22.68
C ALA A 367 -10.65 10.99 23.80
N PRO A 368 -11.35 10.81 24.93
CA PRO A 368 -11.44 11.84 25.97
C PRO A 368 -10.17 11.95 26.82
N GLY A 369 -9.37 10.88 26.91
CA GLY A 369 -8.16 10.80 27.74
C GLY A 369 -6.85 10.86 26.96
N GLN A 370 -5.75 11.14 27.67
CA GLN A 370 -4.38 11.04 27.14
C GLN A 370 -3.99 9.58 26.85
N THR A 371 -4.46 8.67 27.68
CA THR A 371 -4.28 7.22 27.54
C THR A 371 -5.54 6.64 26.95
N VAL A 372 -5.39 5.95 25.81
CA VAL A 372 -6.48 5.35 25.05
C VAL A 372 -6.64 3.90 25.48
N GLU A 373 -7.82 3.57 25.99
CA GLU A 373 -8.21 2.21 26.36
C GLU A 373 -9.00 1.53 25.24
N VAL A 374 -9.21 0.21 25.35
CA VAL A 374 -9.97 -0.56 24.34
C VAL A 374 -11.39 0.00 24.15
N LYS A 375 -12.00 0.51 25.22
CA LYS A 375 -13.35 1.11 25.21
C LYS A 375 -13.44 2.44 24.46
N ASP A 376 -12.30 3.11 24.26
CA ASP A 376 -12.23 4.40 23.58
C ASP A 376 -12.04 4.21 22.06
N LEU A 377 -11.85 2.97 21.60
CA LEU A 377 -11.78 2.65 20.17
C LEU A 377 -13.19 2.66 19.54
N PRO A 378 -13.29 2.93 18.24
CA PRO A 378 -14.57 2.89 17.54
C PRO A 378 -15.31 1.57 17.76
N PRO A 379 -16.62 1.60 18.04
CA PRO A 379 -17.40 0.39 18.31
C PRO A 379 -17.43 -0.56 17.11
N GLU A 380 -17.23 -0.08 15.88
CA GLU A 380 -17.14 -0.92 14.68
C GLU A 380 -15.89 -1.82 14.68
N LEU A 381 -14.84 -1.50 15.44
CA LEU A 381 -13.68 -2.38 15.61
C LEU A 381 -13.90 -3.46 16.68
N ALA A 382 -14.78 -3.22 17.64
CA ALA A 382 -15.09 -4.14 18.74
C ALA A 382 -16.00 -5.30 18.30
N HIS A 383 -16.82 -5.09 17.27
CA HIS A 383 -17.61 -6.12 16.62
C HIS A 383 -16.93 -6.46 15.30
N GLY A 384 -16.21 -7.58 15.21
CA GLY A 384 -15.34 -7.98 14.08
C GLY A 384 -16.00 -8.17 12.70
N SER A 385 -16.89 -7.27 12.29
CA SER A 385 -17.44 -7.14 10.95
C SER A 385 -16.54 -6.19 10.14
N GLY A 386 -15.72 -6.76 9.24
CA GLY A 386 -14.84 -6.04 8.32
C GLY A 386 -15.56 -5.22 7.25
N GLY A 387 -16.44 -4.30 7.64
CA GLY A 387 -17.19 -3.43 6.75
C GLY A 387 -17.18 -1.97 7.21
N GLY A 388 -16.42 -1.14 6.47
CA GLY A 388 -16.76 0.27 6.24
C GLY A 388 -16.44 1.29 7.33
N TRP A 389 -15.16 1.64 7.49
CA TRP A 389 -14.75 2.92 8.11
C TRP A 389 -14.49 4.03 7.05
N ASP A 390 -14.60 3.70 5.75
CA ASP A 390 -14.39 4.63 4.62
C ASP A 390 -15.58 5.60 4.39
N THR A 391 -16.75 5.38 5.00
CA THR A 391 -17.98 6.12 4.62
C THR A 391 -18.33 7.30 5.52
N VAL A 392 -17.63 7.51 6.65
CA VAL A 392 -18.01 8.57 7.63
C VAL A 392 -17.27 9.90 7.39
N ALA A 393 -16.21 9.92 6.58
CA ALA A 393 -15.39 11.11 6.36
C ALA A 393 -15.85 12.05 5.22
N GLN A 394 -16.96 11.76 4.52
CA GLN A 394 -17.42 12.55 3.36
C GLN A 394 -18.90 12.97 3.36
N ALA A 395 -19.59 12.96 4.50
CA ALA A 395 -20.92 13.58 4.58
C ALA A 395 -20.80 15.08 4.93
N PRO A 396 -21.40 16.00 4.15
CA PRO A 396 -21.49 17.41 4.53
C PRO A 396 -22.24 17.58 5.86
N LEU A 397 -21.69 18.41 6.75
CA LEU A 397 -22.31 18.84 7.99
C LEU A 397 -23.64 19.56 7.72
N GLU A 398 -24.76 18.85 7.80
CA GLU A 398 -26.08 19.46 8.00
C GLU A 398 -26.62 19.08 9.38
N LEU A 399 -26.63 20.06 10.28
CA LEU A 399 -27.38 20.02 11.54
C LEU A 399 -28.88 19.95 11.25
N PRO A 400 -29.63 19.18 12.04
CA PRO A 400 -30.73 19.84 12.75
C PRO A 400 -30.87 19.42 14.21
N MET A 401 -31.32 20.38 15.00
CA MET A 401 -31.66 20.24 16.41
C MET A 401 -32.96 19.45 16.66
N SER A 402 -33.06 18.99 17.91
CA SER A 402 -34.26 18.72 18.74
C SER A 402 -34.93 17.35 18.68
N SER A 403 -34.53 16.52 19.65
CA SER A 403 -35.34 15.77 20.63
C SER A 403 -36.78 15.35 20.29
N VAL A 404 -37.05 14.03 20.30
CA VAL A 404 -37.84 13.35 21.35
C VAL A 404 -37.78 11.81 21.26
N ALA A 405 -37.51 11.19 22.42
CA ALA A 405 -38.09 9.95 22.97
C ALA A 405 -38.12 8.63 22.15
N SER A 406 -37.23 7.72 22.56
CA SER A 406 -37.47 6.31 22.93
C SER A 406 -38.39 5.41 22.09
N GLN A 407 -37.82 4.37 21.49
CA GLN A 407 -38.07 2.96 21.87
C GLN A 407 -37.10 2.02 21.15
N ALA A 408 -36.66 0.98 21.87
CA ALA A 408 -35.65 0.02 21.49
C ALA A 408 -36.06 -0.86 20.31
N MET A 409 -35.17 -0.99 19.31
CA MET A 409 -35.06 -2.18 18.45
C MET A 409 -33.58 -2.38 18.10
N ALA A 410 -33.08 -3.60 18.33
CA ALA A 410 -31.71 -4.02 18.04
C ALA A 410 -31.34 -3.79 16.55
N PRO A 411 -30.09 -3.43 16.22
CA PRO A 411 -29.71 -3.26 14.81
C PRO A 411 -29.62 -4.64 14.13
N ALA A 412 -30.49 -4.82 13.15
CA ALA A 412 -30.47 -5.94 12.22
C ALA A 412 -29.18 -5.91 11.38
N ARG A 413 -28.61 -7.08 11.15
CA ARG A 413 -27.45 -7.32 10.29
C ARG A 413 -27.78 -6.88 8.86
N ASN A 414 -26.97 -5.98 8.29
CA ASN A 414 -27.02 -5.61 6.87
C ASN A 414 -26.55 -6.80 6.00
N GLY A 415 -27.45 -7.75 5.73
CA GLY A 415 -27.39 -8.58 4.52
C GLY A 415 -27.98 -7.82 3.34
N ASP A 416 -27.65 -8.22 2.12
CA ASP A 416 -28.38 -7.73 0.93
C ASP A 416 -29.88 -8.08 1.13
N TRP A 417 -30.78 -7.19 0.73
CA TRP A 417 -32.23 -7.42 0.91
C TRP A 417 -32.69 -8.65 0.12
N ILE A 418 -31.94 -9.00 -0.94
CA ILE A 418 -32.12 -10.23 -1.71
C ILE A 418 -31.82 -11.45 -0.82
N ASP A 419 -30.71 -11.45 -0.07
CA ASP A 419 -30.36 -12.54 0.86
C ASP A 419 -31.43 -12.71 1.95
N MET A 420 -31.98 -11.60 2.45
CA MET A 420 -33.07 -11.64 3.43
C MET A 420 -34.37 -12.19 2.81
N LEU A 421 -34.68 -11.86 1.56
CA LEU A 421 -35.82 -12.40 0.84
C LEU A 421 -35.65 -13.91 0.58
N GLU A 422 -34.46 -14.36 0.20
CA GLU A 422 -34.14 -15.78 0.01
C GLU A 422 -34.29 -16.57 1.30
N MET A 423 -33.76 -16.05 2.41
CA MET A 423 -33.93 -16.67 3.73
C MET A 423 -35.40 -16.73 4.14
N GLN A 424 -36.18 -15.69 3.87
CA GLN A 424 -37.60 -15.66 4.19
C GLN A 424 -38.42 -16.63 3.31
N ALA A 425 -38.13 -16.71 2.01
CA ALA A 425 -38.75 -17.66 1.10
C ALA A 425 -38.44 -19.10 1.49
N ALA A 426 -37.17 -19.40 1.83
CA ALA A 426 -36.76 -20.71 2.32
C ALA A 426 -37.49 -21.10 3.61
N ARG A 427 -37.72 -20.14 4.51
CA ARG A 427 -38.47 -20.35 5.75
C ARG A 427 -39.95 -20.65 5.49
N MET A 428 -40.61 -19.92 4.59
CA MET A 428 -42.03 -20.15 4.29
C MET A 428 -42.25 -21.49 3.57
N LEU A 429 -41.35 -21.85 2.65
CA LEU A 429 -41.40 -23.14 1.95
C LEU A 429 -41.16 -24.31 2.89
N SER A 430 -40.21 -24.20 3.82
CA SER A 430 -39.95 -25.25 4.81
C SER A 430 -41.07 -25.38 5.86
N ALA A 431 -41.84 -24.32 6.11
CA ALA A 431 -43.02 -24.35 6.96
C ALA A 431 -44.27 -24.95 6.26
N GLY A 432 -44.17 -25.28 4.95
CA GLY A 432 -45.27 -25.85 4.18
C GLY A 432 -46.35 -24.85 3.79
N GLU A 433 -46.05 -23.55 3.80
CA GLU A 433 -46.98 -22.52 3.32
C GLU A 433 -47.18 -22.64 1.80
N LEU A 434 -48.43 -22.52 1.35
CA LEU A 434 -48.79 -22.50 -0.06
C LEU A 434 -48.87 -21.04 -0.56
N GLU A 435 -48.73 -20.85 -1.87
CA GLU A 435 -48.83 -19.51 -2.52
C GLU A 435 -47.77 -18.49 -2.05
N VAL A 436 -46.59 -18.95 -1.61
CA VAL A 436 -45.48 -18.11 -1.10
C VAL A 436 -45.11 -16.97 -2.06
N MET A 437 -45.14 -17.21 -3.37
CA MET A 437 -44.87 -16.18 -4.39
C MET A 437 -45.91 -15.06 -4.37
N ASP A 438 -47.19 -15.37 -4.21
CA ASP A 438 -48.25 -14.36 -4.16
C ASP A 438 -48.20 -13.57 -2.85
N VAL A 439 -47.90 -14.22 -1.74
CA VAL A 439 -47.77 -13.57 -0.42
C VAL A 439 -46.61 -12.58 -0.40
N LEU A 440 -45.41 -13.03 -0.81
CA LEU A 440 -44.24 -12.16 -0.85
C LEU A 440 -44.37 -11.09 -1.95
N GLY A 441 -44.93 -11.45 -3.10
CA GLY A 441 -45.22 -10.51 -4.19
C GLY A 441 -46.12 -9.36 -3.75
N ARG A 442 -47.22 -9.64 -3.03
CA ARG A 442 -48.10 -8.59 -2.51
C ARG A 442 -47.41 -7.68 -1.49
N GLN A 443 -46.54 -8.21 -0.64
CA GLN A 443 -45.77 -7.41 0.32
C GLN A 443 -44.78 -6.49 -0.38
N PHE A 444 -44.04 -7.03 -1.35
CA PHE A 444 -43.11 -6.27 -2.18
C PHE A 444 -43.80 -5.15 -2.94
N GLU A 445 -44.89 -5.47 -3.66
CA GLU A 445 -45.67 -4.49 -4.40
C GLU A 445 -46.27 -3.42 -3.48
N SER A 446 -46.77 -3.79 -2.30
CA SER A 446 -47.32 -2.83 -1.36
C SER A 446 -46.25 -1.86 -0.83
N ALA A 447 -45.06 -2.36 -0.51
CA ALA A 447 -43.95 -1.54 -0.03
C ALA A 447 -43.50 -0.53 -1.09
N LEU A 448 -43.36 -0.97 -2.34
CA LEU A 448 -42.96 -0.11 -3.46
C LEU A 448 -44.01 0.96 -3.76
N ILE A 449 -45.28 0.58 -3.88
CA ILE A 449 -46.36 1.53 -4.21
C ILE A 449 -46.55 2.56 -3.09
N LYS A 450 -46.49 2.16 -1.82
CA LYS A 450 -46.56 3.11 -0.68
C LYS A 450 -45.41 4.11 -0.70
N THR A 451 -44.19 3.64 -0.97
CA THR A 451 -43.00 4.50 -1.00
C THR A 451 -43.06 5.48 -2.17
N ALA A 452 -43.46 5.00 -3.36
CA ALA A 452 -43.64 5.85 -4.53
C ALA A 452 -44.70 6.94 -4.30
N LEU A 453 -45.84 6.58 -3.70
CA LEU A 453 -46.90 7.55 -3.37
C LEU A 453 -46.45 8.56 -2.31
N LYS A 454 -45.67 8.15 -1.31
CA LYS A 454 -45.10 9.09 -0.31
C LYS A 454 -44.17 10.10 -0.98
N TYR A 455 -43.31 9.62 -1.87
CA TYR A 455 -42.36 10.44 -2.61
C TYR A 455 -43.03 11.38 -3.63
N THR A 456 -44.15 10.98 -4.23
CA THR A 456 -44.92 11.81 -5.16
C THR A 456 -46.03 12.63 -4.48
N HIS A 457 -46.04 12.66 -3.14
CA HIS A 457 -47.04 13.36 -2.33
C HIS A 457 -48.49 12.98 -2.72
N GLY A 458 -48.75 11.70 -2.94
CA GLY A 458 -50.07 11.16 -3.26
C GLY A 458 -50.46 11.24 -4.74
N ARG A 459 -49.63 11.83 -5.61
CA ARG A 459 -49.92 11.90 -7.05
C ARG A 459 -49.74 10.54 -7.71
N LYS A 460 -50.87 9.89 -8.02
CA LYS A 460 -50.93 8.52 -8.57
C LYS A 460 -50.30 8.40 -9.97
N ASN A 461 -50.48 9.41 -10.82
CA ASN A 461 -49.91 9.39 -12.18
C ASN A 461 -48.39 9.47 -12.16
N ASP A 462 -47.83 10.35 -11.33
CA ASP A 462 -46.38 10.53 -11.21
C ASP A 462 -45.73 9.30 -10.56
N ALA A 463 -46.42 8.67 -9.60
CA ALA A 463 -45.99 7.40 -9.03
C ALA A 463 -45.98 6.26 -10.08
N ALA A 464 -46.99 6.21 -10.95
CA ALA A 464 -47.08 5.21 -12.02
C ALA A 464 -45.91 5.32 -13.01
N VAL A 465 -45.62 6.54 -13.46
CA VAL A 465 -44.52 6.81 -14.40
C VAL A 465 -43.17 6.42 -13.78
N ARG A 466 -42.93 6.77 -12.51
CA ARG A 466 -41.67 6.45 -11.82
C ARG A 466 -41.49 4.97 -11.52
N LEU A 467 -42.58 4.26 -11.28
CA LEU A 467 -42.57 2.80 -11.13
C LEU A 467 -42.57 2.06 -12.47
N GLY A 468 -42.66 2.77 -13.60
CA GLY A 468 -42.70 2.17 -14.94
C GLY A 468 -43.97 1.37 -15.23
N ILE A 469 -45.06 1.62 -14.50
CA ILE A 469 -46.34 0.91 -14.66
C ILE A 469 -47.43 1.83 -15.20
N GLY A 470 -48.43 1.24 -15.88
CA GLY A 470 -49.56 2.00 -16.41
C GLY A 470 -50.42 2.64 -15.30
N ARG A 471 -51.00 3.81 -15.59
CA ARG A 471 -51.90 4.55 -14.69
C ARG A 471 -53.09 3.70 -14.19
N ASN A 472 -53.69 2.90 -15.07
CA ASN A 472 -54.81 2.03 -14.68
C ASN A 472 -54.33 0.87 -13.80
N THR A 473 -53.10 0.39 -14.03
CA THR A 473 -52.48 -0.69 -13.26
C THR A 473 -52.16 -0.27 -11.84
N ILE A 474 -51.60 0.93 -11.61
CA ILE A 474 -51.33 1.42 -10.25
C ILE A 474 -52.65 1.63 -9.48
N THR A 475 -53.68 2.14 -10.15
CA THR A 475 -54.99 2.39 -9.53
C THR A 475 -55.65 1.08 -9.08
N ARG A 476 -55.58 0.05 -9.94
CA ARG A 476 -56.07 -1.29 -9.61
C ARG A 476 -55.27 -1.92 -8.46
N LYS A 477 -53.94 -1.88 -8.51
CA LYS A 477 -53.07 -2.46 -7.46
C LYS A 477 -53.22 -1.75 -6.11
N ILE A 478 -53.46 -0.43 -6.08
CA ILE A 478 -53.75 0.31 -4.84
C ILE A 478 -55.04 -0.22 -4.19
N ALA A 479 -56.07 -0.50 -4.99
CA ALA A 479 -57.34 -1.05 -4.49
C ALA A 479 -57.20 -2.52 -4.05
N GLU A 480 -56.53 -3.36 -4.85
CA GLU A 480 -56.29 -4.78 -4.57
C GLU A 480 -55.45 -5.00 -3.30
N LEU A 481 -54.46 -4.13 -3.05
CA LEU A 481 -53.53 -4.22 -1.92
C LEU A 481 -54.02 -3.45 -0.67
N GLY A 482 -55.21 -2.85 -0.72
CA GLY A 482 -55.79 -2.10 0.40
C GLY A 482 -54.94 -0.91 0.86
N ILE A 483 -54.16 -0.30 -0.05
CA ILE A 483 -53.27 0.80 0.28
C ILE A 483 -54.11 2.07 0.36
N GLY A 484 -54.50 2.45 1.58
CA GLY A 484 -55.29 3.65 1.84
C GLY A 484 -54.59 4.90 1.30
N GLY A 485 -55.03 5.38 0.14
CA GLY A 485 -54.74 6.71 -0.35
C GLY A 485 -55.63 7.70 0.37
N ALA A 486 -54.98 8.68 1.00
CA ALA A 486 -55.55 9.93 1.49
C ALA A 486 -56.77 10.36 0.67
N LYS A 487 -57.85 10.70 1.39
CA LYS A 487 -58.98 11.43 0.83
C LYS A 487 -58.46 12.64 0.06
N ASP A 488 -59.05 12.85 -1.11
CA ASP A 488 -58.99 14.11 -1.83
C ASP A 488 -59.41 15.24 -0.87
N ASP A 489 -58.49 16.17 -0.61
CA ASP A 489 -58.77 17.58 -0.28
C ASP A 489 -57.87 18.45 -1.16
#